data_AF-A0A2V6NXQ6-F1
#
_entry.id   AF-A0A2V6NXQ6-F1
#
_cell.length_a   1.000
_cell.length_b   1.000
_cell.length_c   1.000
_cell.angle_alpha   90.00
_cell.angle_beta   90.00
_cell.angle_gamma   90.00
#
_symmetry.space_group_name_H-M   'P 1'
#
loop_
_entity.id
_entity.type
_entity.pdbx_description
1 polymer ?
#
loop_
_entity_poly.entity_id
_entity_poly.type
_entity_poly.pdbx_seq_one_letter_code
_entity_poly.pdbx_strand_id
1 'polypeptide(L)'
;AVIFPAIVMRNIYILPGVPEIFRQKFEALRERFRDEPFHLKSVFVSMSEGTLADFLNELLRIYPELLLGSYPEFSNPDYKVKVTLESRDLAYLSKALDDFLGRLPPSAIVRVE
;
A
#
# COMPACT_ATOMS: atom_id res chain seq x y z
N ALA A 1 32.13 -14.67 18.04
CA ALA A 1 30.76 -14.14 17.99
C ALA A 1 29.79 -15.26 18.35
N VAL A 2 28.79 -14.99 19.20
CA VAL A 2 27.77 -16.01 19.54
C VAL A 2 26.88 -16.21 18.31
N ILE A 3 26.91 -17.41 17.75
CA ILE A 3 26.05 -17.79 16.62
C ILE A 3 24.69 -18.16 17.22
N PHE A 4 23.70 -17.28 17.09
CA PHE A 4 22.33 -17.61 17.46
C PHE A 4 21.63 -18.19 16.22
N PRO A 5 21.21 -19.46 16.19
CA PRO A 5 20.49 -20.01 15.03
C PRO A 5 19.11 -19.34 14.90
N ALA A 6 18.59 -19.23 13.68
CA ALA A 6 17.18 -18.89 13.47
C ALA A 6 16.35 -20.17 13.58
N ILE A 7 15.38 -20.22 14.49
CA ILE A 7 14.48 -21.37 14.63
C ILE A 7 13.37 -21.19 13.59
N VAL A 8 13.27 -22.14 12.67
CA VAL A 8 12.26 -22.15 11.60
C VAL A 8 11.45 -23.43 11.74
N MET A 9 10.13 -23.30 11.87
CA MET A 9 9.20 -24.42 11.86
C MET A 9 8.20 -24.21 10.71
N ARG A 10 8.44 -24.90 9.58
CA ARG A 10 7.70 -24.69 8.33
C ARG A 10 7.77 -23.21 7.88
N ASN A 11 6.66 -22.49 7.90
CA ASN A 11 6.54 -21.07 7.56
C ASN A 11 6.61 -20.14 8.79
N ILE A 12 6.93 -20.67 9.97
CA ILE A 12 7.02 -19.90 11.23
C ILE A 12 8.48 -19.62 11.55
N TYR A 13 8.82 -18.34 11.70
CA TYR A 13 10.17 -17.86 12.02
C TYR A 13 10.15 -17.22 13.41
N ILE A 14 10.97 -17.76 14.33
CA ILE A 14 11.08 -17.24 15.68
C ILE A 14 12.26 -16.25 15.71
N LEU A 15 11.95 -14.98 15.93
CA LEU A 15 12.93 -13.89 16.02
C LEU A 15 13.06 -13.38 17.46
N PRO A 16 14.25 -12.91 17.87
CA PRO A 16 14.48 -12.43 19.23
C PRO A 16 13.76 -11.10 19.46
N GLY A 17 13.33 -10.85 20.71
CA GLY A 17 12.64 -9.61 21.08
C GLY A 17 13.55 -8.37 21.18
N VAL A 18 14.87 -8.54 21.27
CA VAL A 18 15.82 -7.42 21.34
C VAL A 18 15.92 -6.76 19.95
N PRO A 19 15.57 -5.47 19.79
CA PRO A 19 15.44 -4.83 18.48
C PRO A 19 16.70 -4.89 17.60
N GLU A 20 17.89 -4.76 18.18
CA GLU A 20 19.15 -4.81 17.45
C GLU A 20 19.42 -6.20 16.86
N ILE A 21 19.18 -7.26 17.64
CA ILE A 21 19.37 -8.65 17.21
C ILE A 21 18.27 -9.02 16.21
N PHE A 22 17.04 -8.54 16.41
CA PHE A 22 15.94 -8.70 15.45
C PHE A 22 16.34 -8.13 14.08
N ARG A 23 16.80 -6.87 14.03
CA ARG A 23 17.21 -6.22 12.78
C ARG A 23 18.29 -7.02 12.04
N GLN A 24 19.36 -7.40 12.75
CA GLN A 24 20.44 -8.20 12.15
C GLN A 24 19.94 -9.53 11.56
N LYS A 25 19.04 -10.22 12.26
CA LYS A 25 18.47 -11.49 11.77
C LYS A 25 17.48 -11.29 10.63
N PHE A 26 16.64 -10.27 10.70
CA PHE A 26 15.68 -9.96 9.65
C PHE A 26 16.40 -9.62 8.35
N GLU A 27 17.45 -8.80 8.39
CA GLU A 27 18.27 -8.49 7.21
C GLU A 27 18.87 -9.75 6.56
N ALA A 28 19.34 -10.70 7.36
CA ALA A 28 19.86 -11.98 6.85
C ALA A 28 18.77 -12.91 6.26
N LEU A 29 17.50 -12.72 6.63
CA LEU A 29 16.37 -13.56 6.22
C LEU A 29 15.50 -12.92 5.13
N ARG A 30 15.51 -11.59 4.97
CA ARG A 30 14.57 -10.84 4.12
C ARG A 30 14.49 -11.37 2.68
N GLU A 31 15.62 -11.79 2.12
CA GLU A 31 15.72 -12.29 0.75
C GLU A 31 14.92 -13.58 0.54
N ARG A 32 14.69 -14.36 1.60
CA ARG A 32 13.85 -15.56 1.56
C ARG A 32 12.37 -15.26 1.51
N PHE A 33 11.97 -14.06 1.90
CA PHE A 33 10.59 -13.58 1.84
C PHE A 33 10.33 -12.72 0.60
N ARG A 34 11.32 -12.57 -0.29
CA ARG A 34 11.13 -11.79 -1.52
C ARG A 34 10.13 -12.52 -2.41
N ASP A 35 9.04 -11.83 -2.69
CA ASP A 35 8.04 -12.18 -3.70
C ASP A 35 8.03 -11.08 -4.77
N GLU A 36 7.20 -11.22 -5.80
CA GLU A 36 6.98 -10.17 -6.79
C GLU A 36 6.65 -8.84 -6.11
N PRO A 37 7.33 -7.75 -6.48
CA PRO A 37 7.11 -6.46 -5.85
C PRO A 37 5.71 -5.95 -6.16
N PHE A 38 5.05 -5.40 -5.15
CA PHE A 38 3.84 -4.62 -5.39
C PHE A 38 4.22 -3.26 -5.99
N HIS A 39 3.47 -2.85 -7.00
CA HIS A 39 3.47 -1.50 -7.51
C HIS A 39 2.46 -0.70 -6.71
N LEU A 40 2.88 0.47 -6.19
CA LEU A 40 2.06 1.36 -5.38
C LEU A 40 1.90 2.70 -6.10
N LYS A 41 0.67 3.20 -6.14
CA LYS A 41 0.34 4.56 -6.53
C LYS A 41 -0.48 5.24 -5.45
N SER A 42 -0.12 6.47 -5.10
CA SER A 42 -0.82 7.28 -4.10
C SER A 42 -1.50 8.47 -4.79
N VAL A 43 -2.78 8.65 -4.54
CA VAL A 43 -3.56 9.80 -5.02
C VAL A 43 -4.03 10.60 -3.83
N PHE A 44 -3.74 11.89 -3.83
CA PHE A 44 -4.12 12.80 -2.76
C PHE A 44 -5.31 13.61 -3.21
N VAL A 45 -6.41 13.55 -2.46
CA VAL A 45 -7.66 14.20 -2.83
C VAL A 45 -8.11 15.19 -1.77
N SER A 46 -8.69 16.31 -2.21
CA SER A 46 -9.20 17.40 -1.34
C SER A 46 -10.64 17.17 -0.88
N MET A 47 -11.30 16.12 -1.37
CA MET A 47 -12.66 15.75 -1.01
C MET A 47 -12.73 14.91 0.27
N SER A 48 -13.87 14.95 0.98
CA SER A 48 -14.09 14.13 2.17
C SER A 48 -14.30 12.66 1.83
N GLU A 49 -13.90 11.78 2.73
CA GLU A 49 -13.99 10.32 2.57
C GLU A 49 -15.42 9.84 2.25
N GLY A 50 -16.45 10.42 2.88
CA GLY A 50 -17.83 10.03 2.61
C GLY A 50 -18.26 10.22 1.15
N THR A 51 -17.77 11.26 0.48
CA THR A 51 -18.03 11.51 -0.95
C THR A 51 -17.15 10.63 -1.83
N LEU A 52 -15.94 10.32 -1.36
CA LEU A 52 -14.96 9.51 -2.08
C LEU A 52 -15.35 8.02 -2.09
N ALA A 53 -16.00 7.53 -1.03
CA ALA A 53 -16.32 6.13 -0.82
C ALA A 53 -17.05 5.48 -2.01
N ASP A 54 -18.01 6.19 -2.63
CA ASP A 54 -18.73 5.67 -3.79
C ASP A 54 -17.80 5.47 -5.01
N PHE A 55 -16.88 6.40 -5.26
CA PHE A 55 -15.89 6.26 -6.33
C PHE A 55 -14.96 5.07 -6.10
N LEU A 56 -14.52 4.86 -4.85
CA LEU A 56 -13.66 3.73 -4.48
C LEU A 56 -14.39 2.39 -4.61
N ASN A 57 -15.66 2.34 -4.20
CA ASN A 57 -16.48 1.15 -4.32
C ASN A 57 -16.72 0.77 -5.78
N GLU A 58 -17.06 1.73 -6.65
CA GLU A 58 -17.20 1.47 -8.09
C GLU A 58 -15.88 1.03 -8.72
N LEU A 59 -14.75 1.63 -8.30
CA LEU A 59 -13.44 1.22 -8.77
C LEU A 59 -13.14 -0.24 -8.40
N LEU A 60 -13.40 -0.66 -7.16
CA LEU A 60 -13.20 -2.04 -6.72
C LEU A 60 -14.12 -3.05 -7.42
N ARG A 61 -15.32 -2.64 -7.86
CA ARG A 61 -16.18 -3.53 -8.66
C ARG A 61 -15.59 -3.84 -10.04
N ILE A 62 -14.89 -2.87 -10.63
CA ILE A 62 -14.29 -3.00 -11.96
C ILE A 62 -12.90 -3.64 -11.86
N TYR A 63 -12.18 -3.33 -10.79
CA TYR A 63 -10.82 -3.80 -10.52
C TYR A 63 -10.77 -4.63 -9.21
N PRO A 64 -11.38 -5.83 -9.16
CA PRO A 64 -11.51 -6.61 -7.93
C PRO A 64 -10.17 -7.13 -7.37
N GLU A 65 -9.12 -7.21 -8.19
CA GLU A 65 -7.77 -7.62 -7.76
C GLU A 65 -6.93 -6.45 -7.24
N LEU A 66 -7.46 -5.21 -7.28
CA LEU A 66 -6.76 -4.03 -6.80
C LEU A 66 -6.78 -4.00 -5.26
N LEU A 67 -5.62 -3.83 -4.65
CA LEU A 67 -5.52 -3.52 -3.23
C LEU A 67 -5.70 -2.00 -3.07
N LEU A 68 -6.86 -1.60 -2.55
CA LEU A 68 -7.24 -0.19 -2.41
C LEU A 68 -7.31 0.20 -0.93
N GLY A 69 -6.66 1.31 -0.56
CA GLY A 69 -6.73 1.89 0.79
C GLY A 69 -7.12 3.37 0.76
N SER A 70 -7.90 3.82 1.75
CA SER A 70 -8.19 5.23 2.00
C SER A 70 -7.74 5.63 3.40
N TYR A 71 -7.04 6.76 3.50
CA TYR A 71 -6.48 7.29 4.74
C TYR A 71 -6.88 8.77 4.89
N PRO A 72 -7.96 9.07 5.63
CA PRO A 72 -8.35 10.44 5.90
C PRO A 72 -7.30 11.14 6.78
N GLU A 73 -7.01 12.40 6.45
CA GLU A 73 -6.11 13.27 7.19
C GLU A 73 -6.87 14.54 7.57
N PHE A 74 -7.00 14.79 8.87
CA PHE A 74 -7.81 15.87 9.42
C PHE A 74 -7.03 17.16 9.65
N SER A 75 -5.70 17.06 9.75
CA SER A 75 -4.83 18.19 10.12
C SER A 75 -4.08 18.79 8.92
N ASN A 76 -4.30 18.27 7.71
CA ASN A 76 -3.60 18.71 6.51
C ASN A 76 -4.44 19.74 5.72
N PRO A 77 -3.92 20.95 5.47
CA PRO A 77 -4.63 21.97 4.71
C PRO A 77 -4.68 21.69 3.20
N ASP A 78 -3.78 20.86 2.68
CA ASP A 78 -3.60 20.65 1.24
C ASP A 78 -4.49 19.53 0.68
N TYR A 79 -4.69 18.45 1.44
CA TYR A 79 -5.53 17.32 1.04
C TYR A 79 -6.27 16.73 2.25
N LYS A 80 -7.38 16.03 1.99
CA LYS A 80 -8.22 15.42 3.04
C LYS A 80 -8.11 13.91 3.11
N VAL A 81 -7.84 13.24 1.98
CA VAL A 81 -7.70 11.79 1.96
C VAL A 81 -6.52 11.40 1.07
N LYS A 82 -5.68 10.50 1.56
CA LYS A 82 -4.70 9.78 0.74
C LYS A 82 -5.30 8.43 0.33
N VAL A 83 -5.33 8.17 -0.96
CA VAL A 83 -5.77 6.90 -1.53
C VAL A 83 -4.56 6.13 -2.03
N THR A 84 -4.44 4.85 -1.68
CA THR A 84 -3.39 3.96 -2.19
C THR A 84 -3.99 2.91 -3.11
N LEU A 85 -3.41 2.76 -4.29
CA LEU A 85 -3.72 1.74 -5.28
C LEU A 85 -2.51 0.84 -5.41
N GLU A 86 -2.68 -0.46 -5.14
CA GLU A 86 -1.62 -1.44 -5.13
C GLU A 86 -1.97 -2.65 -5.98
N SER A 87 -1.02 -3.13 -6.80
CA SER A 87 -1.16 -4.37 -7.57
C SER A 87 0.21 -4.97 -7.90
N ARG A 88 0.25 -6.28 -8.15
CA ARG A 88 1.43 -6.97 -8.69
C ARG A 88 1.60 -6.75 -10.20
N ASP A 89 0.53 -6.38 -10.90
CA ASP A 89 0.56 -6.06 -12.33
C ASP A 89 0.58 -4.53 -12.53
N LEU A 90 1.70 -4.02 -13.05
CA LEU A 90 1.88 -2.60 -13.33
C LEU A 90 0.89 -2.07 -14.38
N ALA A 91 0.59 -2.84 -15.43
CA ALA A 91 -0.32 -2.42 -16.48
C ALA A 91 -1.77 -2.38 -15.97
N TYR A 92 -2.14 -3.34 -15.11
CA TYR A 92 -3.42 -3.32 -14.41
C TYR A 92 -3.53 -2.10 -13.49
N LEU A 93 -2.48 -1.82 -12.69
CA LEU A 93 -2.43 -0.66 -11.82
C LEU A 93 -2.57 0.66 -12.60
N SER A 94 -1.85 0.81 -13.71
CA SER A 94 -1.94 2.01 -14.54
C SER A 94 -3.34 2.23 -15.08
N LYS A 95 -4.01 1.18 -15.57
CA LYS A 95 -5.41 1.26 -16.03
C LYS A 95 -6.36 1.67 -14.92
N ALA A 96 -6.23 1.06 -13.73
CA ALA A 96 -7.07 1.39 -12.58
C ALA A 96 -6.85 2.83 -12.11
N LEU A 97 -5.59 3.29 -12.12
CA LEU A 97 -5.25 4.67 -11.80
C LEU A 97 -5.89 5.65 -12.80
N ASP A 98 -5.73 5.40 -14.10
CA ASP A 98 -6.27 6.28 -15.14
C ASP A 98 -7.81 6.35 -15.07
N ASP A 99 -8.49 5.23 -14.85
CA ASP A 99 -9.95 5.20 -14.68
C ASP A 99 -10.37 5.94 -13.40
N PHE A 100 -9.65 5.74 -12.29
CA PHE A 100 -9.91 6.44 -11.04
C PHE A 100 -9.77 7.96 -11.20
N LEU A 101 -8.67 8.43 -11.81
CA LEU A 101 -8.44 9.85 -12.07
C LEU A 101 -9.47 10.42 -13.04
N GLY A 102 -9.91 9.65 -14.04
CA GLY A 102 -10.94 10.06 -15.00
C GLY A 102 -12.34 10.21 -14.42
N ARG A 103 -12.65 9.51 -13.32
CA ARG A 103 -13.94 9.60 -12.61
C ARG A 103 -14.00 10.73 -11.61
N LEU A 104 -12.85 11.13 -11.07
CA LEU A 104 -12.78 12.21 -10.09
C LEU A 104 -12.86 13.58 -10.77
N PRO A 105 -13.49 14.57 -10.12
CA PRO A 105 -13.38 15.96 -10.57
C PRO A 105 -11.91 16.40 -10.59
N PRO A 106 -11.40 17.05 -11.66
CA PRO A 106 -9.99 17.46 -11.72
C PRO A 106 -9.56 18.38 -10.58
N SER A 107 -10.49 19.21 -10.06
CA SER A 107 -10.25 20.08 -8.92
C SER A 107 -10.15 19.34 -7.57
N ALA A 108 -10.58 18.08 -7.51
CA ALA A 108 -10.49 17.26 -6.31
C ALA A 108 -9.12 16.57 -6.19
N ILE A 109 -8.38 16.43 -7.29
CA ILE A 109 -7.07 15.79 -7.32
C ILE A 109 -6.01 16.84 -6.97
N VAL A 110 -5.31 16.62 -5.86
CA VAL A 110 -4.25 17.52 -5.38
C VAL A 110 -2.92 17.14 -6.02
N ARG A 111 -2.58 15.84 -5.99
CA ARG A 111 -1.39 15.27 -6.64
C ARG A 111 -1.47 13.75 -6.74
N VAL A 112 -0.59 13.17 -7.55
CA VAL A 112 -0.42 11.72 -7.75
C VAL A 112 1.07 11.37 -7.61
N GLU A 113 1.37 10.30 -6.87
CA GLU A 113 2.71 9.78 -6.60
C GLU A 113 2.80 8.29 -7.00
#